data_AF-A0A955EVE5-F1
#
_entry.id   AF-A0A955EVE5-F1
#
_cell.length_a   1.000
_cell.length_b   1.000
_cell.length_c   1.000
_cell.angle_alpha   90.00
_cell.angle_beta   90.00
_cell.angle_gamma   90.00
#
_symmetry.space_group_name_H-M   'P 1'
#
loop_
_entity.id
_entity.type
_entity.pdbx_description
1 polymer ?
#
loop_
_entity_poly.entity_id
_entity_poly.type
_entity_poly.pdbx_seq_one_letter_code
_entity_poly.pdbx_strand_id
1 'polypeptide(L)'
;MRDTVTRVRSRFRAASLFALFAIVALTATACGGGGGGGGGGITPPPTGTGEFALTGNTTDGWFEIQGISIDASSHLVIRFHMEDDGQPLALSDLDSDPRWHLAWIDVTTLPSTDERTRYQNYVVNNRNGANFDGDGDGMATDPPALASATQAGNLSGGTFESLGSGDFRYTSSFALPNGFDADATHTLASYATRDGRSDVVNAYAHFVPSGAALTYMRSVVPTSSCAACHDKLGAHGGTRNEVILCQVCHTDQTIDPETGNSLEFEHMVHKIHAGSSLTNDYRIVGFGQNVHDYHEITWTQDVRNCTTCHQGSPQSDNYKTAPGRAACGSCHDDVNFQTGFEHNAGAFNDDDACAACHEPVQLSEFDLSIPGAHVVPYFSSK
;
A
#
# COMPACT_ATOMS: atom_id res chain seq x y z
N MET A 1 -29.41 -34.55 -50.70
CA MET A 1 -30.10 -34.14 -51.95
C MET A 1 -30.50 -32.67 -51.80
N ARG A 2 -29.97 -31.84 -52.70
CA ARG A 2 -30.43 -30.50 -53.16
C ARG A 2 -30.69 -29.43 -52.10
N ASP A 3 -29.77 -28.48 -51.94
CA ASP A 3 -29.62 -27.23 -52.72
C ASP A 3 -30.66 -26.18 -52.34
N THR A 4 -30.24 -25.07 -51.71
CA THR A 4 -30.32 -23.75 -52.38
C THR A 4 -29.38 -22.74 -51.73
N VAL A 5 -28.45 -22.24 -52.56
CA VAL A 5 -27.54 -21.12 -52.32
C VAL A 5 -28.26 -19.85 -52.80
N THR A 6 -28.17 -18.75 -52.05
CA THR A 6 -28.35 -17.40 -52.64
C THR A 6 -27.27 -16.45 -52.14
N ARG A 7 -26.42 -16.02 -53.07
CA ARG A 7 -25.36 -15.02 -52.94
C ARG A 7 -25.95 -13.61 -53.00
N VAL A 8 -25.39 -12.68 -52.22
CA VAL A 8 -25.43 -11.25 -52.54
C VAL A 8 -24.00 -10.78 -52.81
N ARG A 9 -23.80 -10.19 -53.99
CA ARG A 9 -22.53 -9.65 -54.49
C ARG A 9 -22.55 -8.11 -54.45
N SER A 10 -21.45 -7.57 -53.91
CA SER A 10 -20.66 -6.39 -54.29
C SER A 10 -21.31 -5.04 -54.60
N ARG A 11 -20.64 -3.98 -54.11
CA ARG A 11 -20.05 -2.92 -54.97
C ARG A 11 -18.99 -2.10 -54.23
N PHE A 12 -17.76 -2.22 -54.72
CA PHE A 12 -16.65 -1.28 -54.53
C PHE A 12 -16.98 0.07 -55.18
N ARG A 13 -16.54 1.18 -54.58
CA ARG A 13 -16.06 2.37 -55.29
C ARG A 13 -14.87 2.98 -54.56
N ALA A 14 -13.72 2.92 -55.22
CA ALA A 14 -12.55 3.74 -54.94
C ALA A 14 -12.70 5.10 -55.63
N ALA A 15 -12.21 6.16 -55.01
CA ALA A 15 -11.82 7.40 -55.69
C ALA A 15 -10.60 7.97 -54.96
N SER A 16 -9.47 7.93 -55.65
CA SER A 16 -8.23 8.63 -55.34
C SER A 16 -8.32 10.09 -55.80
N LEU A 17 -7.59 11.03 -55.18
CA LEU A 17 -6.58 11.90 -55.84
C LEU A 17 -6.07 13.07 -54.92
N PHE A 18 -4.73 13.18 -54.87
CA PHE A 18 -3.83 14.36 -54.73
C PHE A 18 -3.69 15.20 -53.44
N ALA A 19 -2.61 14.88 -52.72
CA ALA A 19 -1.42 15.70 -52.41
C ALA A 19 -1.49 17.24 -52.38
N LEU A 20 -1.03 17.81 -51.24
CA LEU A 20 -0.08 18.93 -51.25
C LEU A 20 0.89 18.83 -50.05
N PHE A 21 2.17 19.00 -50.36
CA PHE A 21 3.34 19.02 -49.47
C PHE A 21 3.39 20.30 -48.61
N ALA A 22 3.83 20.19 -47.36
CA ALA A 22 4.67 21.21 -46.72
C ALA A 22 5.60 20.55 -45.69
N ILE A 23 6.89 20.80 -45.91
CA ILE A 23 8.07 20.29 -45.21
C ILE A 23 8.36 21.18 -44.00
N VAL A 24 8.66 20.59 -42.83
CA VAL A 24 9.73 21.09 -41.95
C VAL A 24 10.48 19.88 -41.39
N ALA A 25 11.76 19.79 -41.74
CA ALA A 25 12.74 18.87 -41.19
C ALA A 25 13.43 19.51 -39.97
N LEU A 26 13.84 18.73 -38.97
CA LEU A 26 15.25 18.67 -38.56
C LEU A 26 15.55 17.49 -37.61
N THR A 27 16.35 16.56 -38.17
CA THR A 27 17.50 15.85 -37.58
C THR A 27 17.31 14.96 -36.36
N ALA A 28 17.03 13.68 -36.60
CA ALA A 28 17.61 12.58 -35.84
C ALA A 28 18.80 12.01 -36.64
N THR A 29 20.01 12.13 -36.10
CA THR A 29 21.19 11.46 -36.63
C THR A 29 21.29 10.08 -35.97
N ALA A 30 21.21 9.03 -36.79
CA ALA A 30 21.42 7.66 -36.40
C ALA A 30 22.92 7.30 -36.42
N CYS A 31 23.36 6.48 -35.46
CA CYS A 31 24.35 5.40 -35.58
C CYS A 31 24.51 4.78 -34.17
N GLY A 32 24.62 3.49 -33.90
CA GLY A 32 24.74 2.28 -34.70
C GLY A 32 24.73 1.10 -33.72
N GLY A 33 24.32 -0.08 -34.19
CA GLY A 33 24.25 -1.29 -33.37
C GLY A 33 25.60 -1.99 -33.17
N GLY A 34 25.63 -2.89 -32.18
CA GLY A 34 26.71 -3.86 -31.96
C GLY A 34 26.54 -4.57 -30.61
N GLY A 35 26.25 -5.87 -30.63
CA GLY A 35 25.99 -6.69 -29.44
C GLY A 35 27.25 -7.17 -28.71
N GLY A 36 27.03 -7.90 -27.61
CA GLY A 36 28.06 -8.69 -26.90
C GLY A 36 27.92 -8.59 -25.38
N GLY A 37 27.71 -9.72 -24.70
CA GLY A 37 27.43 -9.78 -23.27
C GLY A 37 28.66 -9.67 -22.34
N GLY A 38 28.40 -9.91 -21.05
CA GLY A 38 29.42 -10.05 -20.00
C GLY A 38 29.15 -9.13 -18.82
N GLY A 39 28.92 -9.73 -17.65
CA GLY A 39 28.59 -9.02 -16.42
C GLY A 39 29.70 -8.14 -15.85
N GLY A 40 29.31 -7.35 -14.85
CA GLY A 40 30.21 -6.63 -13.95
C GLY A 40 29.99 -5.13 -13.93
N GLY A 41 29.75 -4.60 -12.73
CA GLY A 41 29.92 -3.19 -12.40
C GLY A 41 28.63 -2.45 -12.14
N ILE A 42 28.23 -2.40 -10.87
CA ILE A 42 27.26 -1.42 -10.39
C ILE A 42 27.91 -0.03 -10.59
N THR A 43 27.48 0.70 -11.61
CA THR A 43 27.85 2.10 -11.78
C THR A 43 27.13 2.94 -10.71
N PRO A 44 27.83 3.78 -9.93
CA PRO A 44 27.18 4.59 -8.90
C PRO A 44 26.40 5.73 -9.55
N PRO A 45 25.23 6.15 -9.00
CA PRO A 45 24.52 7.31 -9.52
C PRO A 45 25.15 8.62 -8.98
N PRO A 46 25.38 9.66 -9.81
CA PRO A 46 25.88 10.94 -9.32
C PRO A 46 24.75 11.98 -9.21
N THR A 47 24.63 12.62 -8.03
CA THR A 47 24.98 14.04 -7.83
C THR A 47 25.17 14.36 -6.34
N GLY A 48 26.36 14.86 -5.98
CA GLY A 48 26.62 15.63 -4.75
C GLY A 48 26.96 14.87 -3.47
N THR A 49 26.07 13.98 -3.00
CA THR A 49 26.13 13.41 -1.63
C THR A 49 25.99 11.88 -1.55
N GLY A 50 25.71 11.22 -2.68
CA GLY A 50 25.40 9.78 -2.72
C GLY A 50 23.97 9.43 -2.28
N GLU A 51 23.06 10.41 -2.28
CA GLU A 51 21.67 10.24 -1.86
C GLU A 51 20.69 10.06 -3.01
N PHE A 52 19.56 9.43 -2.71
CA PHE A 52 18.49 9.18 -3.64
C PHE A 52 17.60 10.40 -3.83
N ALA A 53 16.99 10.50 -5.01
CA ALA A 53 15.91 11.45 -5.24
C ALA A 53 14.68 11.04 -4.41
N LEU A 54 14.13 12.00 -3.66
CA LEU A 54 13.00 11.79 -2.77
C LEU A 54 11.72 12.39 -3.37
N THR A 55 10.61 11.69 -3.16
CA THR A 55 9.25 12.20 -3.41
C THR A 55 8.33 11.79 -2.26
N GLY A 56 7.19 12.45 -2.08
CA GLY A 56 6.26 12.16 -0.97
C GLY A 56 6.23 13.28 0.07
N ASN A 57 5.68 13.00 1.25
CA ASN A 57 5.59 13.97 2.33
C ASN A 57 6.86 13.96 3.19
N THR A 58 7.91 14.64 2.71
CA THR A 58 9.19 14.67 3.41
C THR A 58 9.16 15.57 4.66
N THR A 59 8.21 16.50 4.77
CA THR A 59 8.14 17.49 5.85
C THR A 59 6.76 17.45 6.52
N ASP A 60 6.73 17.16 7.81
CA ASP A 60 5.51 17.25 8.61
C ASP A 60 5.81 17.98 9.92
N GLY A 61 5.15 19.11 10.13
CA GLY A 61 5.38 20.00 11.26
C GLY A 61 6.86 20.35 11.43
N TRP A 62 7.43 19.95 12.56
CA TRP A 62 8.80 20.22 12.98
C TRP A 62 9.83 19.18 12.50
N PHE A 63 9.45 18.25 11.61
CA PHE A 63 10.30 17.14 11.20
C PHE A 63 10.40 17.02 9.68
N GLU A 64 11.62 16.92 9.16
CA GLU A 64 11.89 16.77 7.72
C GLU A 64 12.89 15.65 7.43
N ILE A 65 12.55 14.77 6.48
CA ILE A 65 13.49 13.83 5.86
C ILE A 65 14.24 14.58 4.75
N GLN A 66 15.51 14.87 4.98
CA GLN A 66 16.35 15.62 4.03
C GLN A 66 17.04 14.72 3.00
N GLY A 67 17.33 13.47 3.34
CA GLY A 67 18.12 12.61 2.48
C GLY A 67 18.16 11.15 2.90
N ILE A 68 18.29 10.27 1.92
CA ILE A 68 18.38 8.82 2.11
C ILE A 68 19.51 8.29 1.22
N SER A 69 20.36 7.44 1.76
CA SER A 69 21.39 6.70 1.03
C SER A 69 21.60 5.31 1.62
N ILE A 70 22.43 4.50 0.96
CA ILE A 70 22.85 3.19 1.45
C ILE A 70 24.38 3.21 1.59
N ASP A 71 24.91 2.81 2.74
CA ASP A 71 26.35 2.76 2.97
C ASP A 71 27.01 1.54 2.29
N ALA A 72 28.34 1.46 2.34
CA ALA A 72 29.09 0.36 1.73
C ALA A 72 28.83 -1.02 2.39
N SER A 73 28.18 -1.05 3.56
CA SER A 73 27.77 -2.26 4.28
C SER A 73 26.27 -2.56 4.12
N SER A 74 25.59 -1.90 3.17
CA SER A 74 24.17 -2.02 2.90
C SER A 74 23.24 -1.52 4.01
N HIS A 75 23.72 -0.69 4.94
CA HIS A 75 22.86 -0.02 5.90
C HIS A 75 22.20 1.22 5.30
N LEU A 76 20.95 1.47 5.66
CA LEU A 76 20.25 2.69 5.31
C LEU A 76 20.81 3.85 6.14
N VAL A 77 21.18 4.93 5.48
CA VAL A 77 21.60 6.19 6.10
C VAL A 77 20.54 7.25 5.78
N ILE A 78 20.01 7.86 6.83
CA ILE A 78 18.92 8.83 6.75
C ILE A 78 19.43 10.14 7.34
N ARG A 79 19.33 11.23 6.59
CA ARG A 79 19.46 12.58 7.14
C ARG A 79 18.10 13.18 7.35
N PHE A 80 17.92 13.79 8.52
CA PHE A 80 16.67 14.44 8.88
C PHE A 80 16.95 15.69 9.71
N HIS A 81 16.00 16.61 9.65
CA HIS A 81 16.05 17.90 10.33
C HIS A 81 14.87 18.02 11.28
N MET A 82 15.14 18.62 12.44
CA MET A 82 14.12 18.93 13.43
C MET A 82 14.25 20.37 13.92
N GLU A 83 13.19 21.14 13.71
CA GLU A 83 13.12 22.55 14.11
C GLU A 83 11.67 22.91 14.45
N ASP A 84 11.50 23.70 15.50
CA ASP A 84 10.21 24.23 15.90
C ASP A 84 10.29 25.75 16.02
N ASP A 85 9.45 26.47 15.26
CA ASP A 85 9.42 27.94 15.20
C ASP A 85 10.81 28.60 15.03
N GLY A 86 11.66 28.06 14.15
CA GLY A 86 13.00 28.61 13.92
C GLY A 86 14.06 28.16 14.94
N GLN A 87 13.70 27.29 15.90
CA GLN A 87 14.62 26.78 16.92
C GLN A 87 14.95 25.30 16.68
N PRO A 88 16.24 24.96 16.53
CA PRO A 88 16.64 23.57 16.31
C PRO A 88 16.30 22.70 17.52
N LEU A 89 15.75 21.52 17.27
CA LEU A 89 15.41 20.55 18.30
C LEU A 89 16.53 19.51 18.50
N ALA A 90 16.64 19.00 19.73
CA ALA A 90 17.46 17.86 20.08
C ALA A 90 16.61 16.58 20.22
N LEU A 91 17.25 15.41 20.12
CA LEU A 91 16.57 14.12 20.39
C LEU A 91 16.01 14.04 21.82
N SER A 92 16.64 14.75 22.77
CA SER A 92 16.16 14.84 24.15
C SER A 92 14.86 15.62 24.32
N ASP A 93 14.45 16.37 23.29
CA ASP A 93 13.18 17.11 23.29
C ASP A 93 12.00 16.22 22.84
N LEU A 94 12.29 15.00 22.38
CA LEU A 94 11.28 14.02 21.96
C LEU A 94 10.88 13.09 23.11
N ASP A 95 9.66 12.56 23.05
CA ASP A 95 9.22 11.52 23.99
C ASP A 95 10.04 10.22 23.82
N SER A 96 10.51 9.97 22.60
CA SER A 96 11.44 8.90 22.25
C SER A 96 12.09 9.16 20.90
N ASP A 97 13.23 8.53 20.64
CA ASP A 97 13.90 8.60 19.33
C ASP A 97 12.94 8.30 18.16
N PRO A 98 13.09 8.98 17.00
CA PRO A 98 12.29 8.73 15.82
C PRO A 98 12.31 7.26 15.39
N ARG A 99 11.17 6.78 14.89
CA ARG A 99 10.99 5.38 14.51
C ARG A 99 10.88 5.24 13.01
N TRP A 100 11.81 4.51 12.41
CA TRP A 100 11.93 4.34 10.97
C TRP A 100 11.41 2.99 10.49
N HIS A 101 10.68 2.98 9.38
CA HIS A 101 10.13 1.81 8.73
C HIS A 101 10.50 1.83 7.25
N LEU A 102 10.93 0.69 6.73
CA LEU A 102 11.33 0.57 5.33
C LEU A 102 10.55 -0.55 4.67
N ALA A 103 9.85 -0.20 3.58
CA ALA A 103 9.15 -1.15 2.74
C ALA A 103 9.50 -0.91 1.26
N TRP A 104 9.29 -1.90 0.42
CA TRP A 104 9.34 -1.77 -1.04
C TRP A 104 7.98 -2.15 -1.64
N ILE A 105 7.73 -1.68 -2.85
CA ILE A 105 6.55 -2.03 -3.62
C ILE A 105 6.83 -3.29 -4.43
N ASP A 106 6.20 -4.38 -4.03
CA ASP A 106 6.13 -5.61 -4.81
C ASP A 106 5.02 -5.49 -5.85
N VAL A 107 5.33 -5.87 -7.10
CA VAL A 107 4.45 -5.74 -8.26
C VAL A 107 4.20 -7.10 -8.85
N THR A 108 2.94 -7.53 -8.81
CA THR A 108 2.47 -8.73 -9.49
C THR A 108 1.72 -8.30 -10.74
N THR A 109 2.21 -8.71 -11.91
CA THR A 109 1.48 -8.56 -13.17
C THR A 109 0.33 -9.55 -13.22
N LEU A 110 -0.89 -9.07 -13.45
CA LEU A 110 -2.08 -9.89 -13.61
C LEU A 110 -2.30 -10.23 -15.10
N PRO A 111 -2.89 -11.39 -15.43
CA PRO A 111 -3.16 -11.78 -16.82
C PRO A 111 -4.04 -10.80 -17.62
N SER A 112 -4.84 -9.96 -16.94
CA SER A 112 -5.72 -8.96 -17.55
C SER A 112 -4.99 -7.70 -18.06
N THR A 113 -3.66 -7.65 -18.03
CA THR A 113 -2.81 -6.45 -18.23
C THR A 113 -2.86 -5.42 -17.09
N ASP A 114 -3.57 -5.72 -16.00
CA ASP A 114 -3.53 -4.94 -14.77
C ASP A 114 -2.34 -5.34 -13.90
N GLU A 115 -1.94 -4.45 -13.00
CA GLU A 115 -0.85 -4.68 -12.04
C GLU A 115 -1.37 -4.54 -10.62
N ARG A 116 -1.00 -5.48 -9.76
CA ARG A 116 -1.23 -5.40 -8.32
C ARG A 116 0.05 -4.98 -7.62
N THR A 117 -0.02 -3.88 -6.90
CA THR A 117 1.08 -3.40 -6.05
C THR A 117 0.78 -3.66 -4.59
N ARG A 118 1.74 -4.17 -3.83
CA ARG A 118 1.65 -4.31 -2.36
C ARG A 118 2.93 -3.84 -1.69
N TYR A 119 2.82 -3.34 -0.47
CA TYR A 119 4.01 -3.06 0.33
C TYR A 119 4.54 -4.34 0.96
N GLN A 120 5.86 -4.50 0.94
CA GLN A 120 6.60 -5.54 1.67
C GLN A 120 7.59 -4.85 2.59
N ASN A 121 7.45 -5.05 3.90
CA ASN A 121 8.37 -4.50 4.88
C ASN A 121 9.66 -5.34 4.91
N TYR A 122 10.82 -4.68 4.95
CA TYR A 122 12.11 -5.34 5.04
C TYR A 122 12.37 -5.98 6.40
N VAL A 123 11.80 -5.42 7.45
CA VAL A 123 11.91 -5.92 8.82
C VAL A 123 10.60 -6.59 9.19
N VAL A 124 10.68 -7.89 9.46
CA VAL A 124 9.57 -8.66 10.01
C VAL A 124 10.02 -9.37 11.28
N ASN A 125 9.10 -9.50 12.23
CA ASN A 125 9.33 -10.16 13.51
C ASN A 125 8.35 -11.31 13.66
N ASN A 126 8.81 -12.43 14.19
CA ASN A 126 7.92 -13.50 14.65
C ASN A 126 7.38 -13.13 16.04
N ARG A 127 6.06 -13.08 16.17
CA ARG A 127 5.36 -12.89 17.45
C ARG A 127 4.77 -14.22 17.89
N ASN A 128 5.12 -14.66 19.08
CA ASN A 128 4.52 -15.84 19.67
C ASN A 128 3.11 -15.49 20.14
N GLY A 129 2.14 -16.37 19.87
CA GLY A 129 0.82 -16.27 20.45
C GLY A 129 0.89 -16.52 21.95
N ALA A 130 0.09 -15.78 22.69
CA ALA A 130 -0.09 -15.90 24.13
C ALA A 130 -1.57 -16.03 24.47
N ASN A 131 -1.87 -16.59 25.64
CA ASN A 131 -3.24 -16.57 26.11
C ASN A 131 -3.70 -15.13 26.34
N PHE A 132 -4.99 -14.88 26.12
CA PHE A 132 -5.61 -13.58 26.28
C PHE A 132 -6.96 -13.70 26.99
N ASP A 133 -7.46 -12.56 27.45
CA ASP A 133 -8.74 -12.43 28.14
C ASP A 133 -9.79 -11.99 27.12
N GLY A 134 -10.47 -12.96 26.50
CA GLY A 134 -11.43 -12.70 25.42
C GLY A 134 -12.79 -12.19 25.89
N ASP A 135 -13.18 -12.51 27.12
CA ASP A 135 -14.48 -12.14 27.70
C ASP A 135 -14.40 -10.94 28.67
N GLY A 136 -13.19 -10.49 28.98
CA GLY A 136 -12.94 -9.35 29.86
C GLY A 136 -13.14 -9.66 31.34
N ASP A 137 -13.08 -10.94 31.74
CA ASP A 137 -13.26 -11.37 33.13
C ASP A 137 -12.02 -11.14 34.01
N GLY A 138 -10.93 -10.66 33.42
CA GLY A 138 -9.64 -10.42 34.05
C GLY A 138 -8.70 -11.63 34.04
N MET A 139 -9.05 -12.72 33.35
CA MET A 139 -8.26 -13.95 33.27
C MET A 139 -7.90 -14.30 31.83
N ALA A 140 -6.59 -14.28 31.55
CA ALA A 140 -6.07 -14.67 30.23
C ALA A 140 -6.08 -16.19 30.04
N THR A 141 -7.25 -16.76 29.72
CA THR A 141 -7.45 -18.21 29.57
C THR A 141 -7.69 -18.67 28.14
N ASP A 142 -8.04 -17.76 27.23
CA ASP A 142 -8.27 -18.11 25.83
C ASP A 142 -6.93 -18.38 25.11
N PRO A 143 -6.77 -19.56 24.47
CA PRO A 143 -5.55 -19.88 23.77
C PRO A 143 -5.45 -19.10 22.44
N PRO A 144 -4.23 -18.76 21.98
CA PRO A 144 -4.05 -18.11 20.69
C PRO A 144 -4.43 -19.06 19.53
N ALA A 145 -4.98 -18.49 18.46
CA ALA A 145 -5.30 -19.22 17.22
C ALA A 145 -4.05 -19.80 16.55
N LEU A 146 -2.91 -19.11 16.65
CA LEU A 146 -1.62 -19.50 16.10
C LEU A 146 -0.54 -19.53 17.18
N ALA A 147 0.35 -20.52 17.13
CA ALA A 147 1.50 -20.58 18.04
C ALA A 147 2.44 -19.38 17.87
N SER A 148 2.58 -18.90 16.62
CA SER A 148 3.26 -17.65 16.31
C SER A 148 2.85 -17.15 14.93
N ALA A 149 3.01 -15.86 14.68
CA ALA A 149 2.73 -15.21 13.41
C ALA A 149 3.76 -14.12 13.08
N THR A 150 3.87 -13.78 11.80
CA THR A 150 4.76 -12.72 11.33
C THR A 150 4.09 -11.36 11.48
N GLN A 151 4.86 -10.33 11.85
CA GLN A 151 4.42 -8.94 11.85
C GLN A 151 5.54 -8.02 11.37
N ALA A 152 5.19 -7.05 10.52
CA ALA A 152 6.12 -6.01 10.11
C ALA A 152 6.68 -5.23 11.31
N GLY A 153 7.93 -4.79 11.19
CA GLY A 153 8.68 -4.12 12.23
C GLY A 153 9.24 -2.76 11.80
N ASN A 154 10.03 -2.19 12.69
CA ASN A 154 10.79 -0.97 12.47
C ASN A 154 12.30 -1.27 12.40
N LEU A 155 13.06 -0.35 11.83
CA LEU A 155 14.52 -0.34 11.85
C LEU A 155 15.00 -0.03 13.28
N SER A 156 15.07 -1.05 14.14
CA SER A 156 15.48 -0.91 15.55
C SER A 156 16.99 -1.11 15.74
N GLY A 157 17.60 -0.36 16.67
CA GLY A 157 19.00 -0.56 17.06
C GLY A 157 20.04 0.13 16.18
N GLY A 158 19.61 1.01 15.28
CA GLY A 158 20.51 1.92 14.57
C GLY A 158 21.08 3.03 15.48
N THR A 159 21.95 3.85 14.91
CA THR A 159 22.67 4.91 15.64
C THR A 159 22.25 6.29 15.15
N PHE A 160 22.02 7.21 16.09
CA PHE A 160 21.81 8.62 15.80
C PHE A 160 23.09 9.43 16.05
N GLU A 161 23.39 10.33 15.12
CA GLU A 161 24.49 11.28 15.18
C GLU A 161 23.93 12.69 14.96
N SER A 162 24.20 13.62 15.89
CA SER A 162 23.87 15.03 15.67
C SER A 162 24.89 15.66 14.72
N LEU A 163 24.39 16.34 13.69
CA LEU A 163 25.18 17.11 12.73
C LEU A 163 25.22 18.61 13.09
N GLY A 164 24.50 19.01 14.15
CA GLY A 164 24.34 20.39 14.62
C GLY A 164 23.10 21.07 14.03
N SER A 165 22.64 22.14 14.68
CA SER A 165 21.54 22.99 14.18
C SER A 165 20.25 22.25 13.80
N GLY A 166 19.87 21.22 14.56
CA GLY A 166 18.64 20.45 14.31
C GLY A 166 18.81 19.36 13.27
N ASP A 167 19.96 19.26 12.61
CA ASP A 167 20.26 18.20 11.64
C ASP A 167 20.84 16.96 12.34
N PHE A 168 20.38 15.80 11.87
CA PHE A 168 20.77 14.50 12.38
C PHE A 168 21.03 13.51 11.25
N ARG A 169 21.86 12.52 11.55
CA ARG A 169 22.02 11.30 10.75
C ARG A 169 21.56 10.12 11.59
N TYR A 170 20.73 9.26 11.00
CA TYR A 170 20.46 7.93 11.50
C TYR A 170 21.10 6.90 10.55
N THR A 171 21.83 5.93 11.09
CA THR A 171 22.32 4.76 10.35
C THR A 171 21.65 3.52 10.91
N SER A 172 20.96 2.75 10.06
CA SER A 172 20.30 1.52 10.48
C SER A 172 21.33 0.46 10.89
N SER A 173 20.97 -0.36 11.88
CA SER A 173 21.68 -1.62 12.17
C SER A 173 21.27 -2.74 11.20
N PHE A 174 20.09 -2.61 10.59
CA PHE A 174 19.60 -3.52 9.58
C PHE A 174 20.34 -3.26 8.26
N ALA A 175 21.00 -4.29 7.73
CA ALA A 175 21.58 -4.28 6.40
C ALA A 175 20.55 -4.82 5.41
N LEU A 176 20.34 -4.10 4.31
CA LEU A 176 19.49 -4.56 3.22
C LEU A 176 19.96 -5.94 2.70
N PRO A 177 19.04 -6.87 2.41
CA PRO A 177 19.38 -8.19 1.89
C PRO A 177 20.20 -8.11 0.60
N ASN A 178 21.12 -9.05 0.42
CA ASN A 178 21.84 -9.17 -0.85
C ASN A 178 20.86 -9.45 -1.99
N GLY A 179 20.96 -8.69 -3.08
CA GLY A 179 20.08 -8.82 -4.24
C GLY A 179 18.68 -8.23 -4.04
N PHE A 180 18.49 -7.32 -3.08
CA PHE A 180 17.27 -6.50 -3.07
C PHE A 180 17.09 -5.79 -4.41
N ASP A 181 15.84 -5.60 -4.84
CA ASP A 181 15.54 -4.98 -6.13
C ASP A 181 15.78 -3.47 -6.07
N ALA A 182 16.94 -3.02 -6.55
CA ALA A 182 17.29 -1.60 -6.55
C ALA A 182 16.46 -0.75 -7.53
N ASP A 183 15.74 -1.36 -8.46
CA ASP A 183 14.84 -0.69 -9.41
C ASP A 183 13.41 -0.57 -8.85
N ALA A 184 13.08 -1.29 -7.77
CA ALA A 184 11.80 -1.16 -7.09
C ALA A 184 11.67 0.18 -6.35
N THR A 185 10.44 0.65 -6.25
CA THR A 185 10.12 1.81 -5.41
C THR A 185 10.16 1.40 -3.94
N HIS A 186 10.95 2.12 -3.16
CA HIS A 186 11.03 1.97 -1.71
C HIS A 186 10.34 3.13 -1.02
N THR A 187 9.77 2.86 0.15
CA THR A 187 9.16 3.86 1.04
C THR A 187 9.84 3.78 2.39
N LEU A 188 10.47 4.88 2.80
CA LEU A 188 10.85 5.12 4.17
C LEU A 188 9.73 5.92 4.85
N ALA A 189 9.22 5.44 5.97
CA ALA A 189 8.27 6.18 6.79
C ALA A 189 8.81 6.35 8.21
N SER A 190 8.45 7.47 8.83
CA SER A 190 8.87 7.84 10.18
C SER A 190 7.73 8.41 10.99
N TYR A 191 7.79 8.22 12.29
CA TYR A 191 7.03 9.01 13.24
C TYR A 191 7.89 9.39 14.44
N ALA A 192 7.58 10.55 15.01
CA ALA A 192 8.16 11.05 16.25
C ALA A 192 7.11 11.85 17.02
N THR A 193 7.31 12.00 18.33
CA THR A 193 6.36 12.70 19.21
C THR A 193 7.07 13.56 20.24
N ARG A 194 6.39 14.64 20.65
CA ARG A 194 6.76 15.52 21.77
C ARG A 194 5.57 15.71 22.69
N ASP A 195 5.84 16.32 23.85
CA ASP A 195 4.83 16.78 24.81
C ASP A 195 3.81 15.69 25.20
N GLY A 196 4.31 14.49 25.51
CA GLY A 196 3.47 13.37 25.90
C GLY A 196 2.53 12.93 24.79
N ARG A 197 2.99 12.94 23.54
CA ARG A 197 2.24 12.59 22.31
C ARG A 197 1.13 13.56 21.92
N SER A 198 1.11 14.77 22.48
CA SER A 198 0.17 15.80 22.02
C SER A 198 0.65 16.45 20.72
N ASP A 199 1.95 16.44 20.47
CA ASP A 199 2.58 16.90 19.23
C ASP A 199 3.20 15.69 18.49
N VAL A 200 2.75 15.45 17.26
CA VAL A 200 3.02 14.22 16.51
C VAL A 200 3.31 14.58 15.06
N VAL A 201 4.39 14.00 14.53
CA VAL A 201 4.78 14.12 13.12
C VAL A 201 4.86 12.74 12.49
N ASN A 202 4.43 12.63 11.23
CA ASN A 202 4.48 11.45 10.37
C ASN A 202 5.06 11.87 9.01
N ALA A 203 6.34 11.59 8.79
CA ALA A 203 7.02 11.91 7.54
C ALA A 203 7.29 10.64 6.73
N TYR A 204 7.27 10.74 5.40
CA TYR A 204 7.65 9.63 4.52
C TYR A 204 8.29 10.10 3.23
N ALA A 205 9.13 9.25 2.65
CA ALA A 205 9.75 9.49 1.37
C ALA A 205 9.79 8.21 0.54
N HIS A 206 9.47 8.35 -0.75
CA HIS A 206 9.67 7.34 -1.77
C HIS A 206 10.99 7.60 -2.50
N PHE A 207 11.70 6.52 -2.84
CA PHE A 207 12.95 6.57 -3.57
C PHE A 207 13.19 5.28 -4.38
N VAL A 208 14.02 5.37 -5.41
CA VAL A 208 14.49 4.22 -6.20
C VAL A 208 16.01 4.16 -6.10
N PRO A 209 16.58 3.15 -5.42
CA PRO A 209 18.02 3.07 -5.16
C PRO A 209 18.91 3.12 -6.40
N SER A 210 18.47 2.58 -7.54
CA SER A 210 19.23 2.63 -8.80
C SER A 210 19.26 4.02 -9.44
N GLY A 211 18.41 4.95 -9.00
CA GLY A 211 18.20 6.24 -9.64
C GLY A 211 17.29 6.18 -10.87
N ALA A 212 16.68 5.02 -11.16
CA ALA A 212 15.64 4.92 -12.17
C ALA A 212 14.41 5.77 -11.80
N ALA A 213 13.56 6.04 -12.79
CA ALA A 213 12.31 6.74 -12.55
C ALA A 213 11.40 5.92 -11.63
N LEU A 214 10.67 6.61 -10.75
CA LEU A 214 9.58 6.00 -9.98
C LEU A 214 8.50 5.52 -10.96
N THR A 215 8.42 4.20 -11.15
CA THR A 215 7.47 3.55 -12.07
C THR A 215 6.19 3.13 -11.37
N TYR A 216 6.28 2.70 -10.11
CA TYR A 216 5.15 2.21 -9.34
C TYR A 216 4.98 2.99 -8.04
N MET A 217 3.73 3.31 -7.73
CA MET A 217 3.32 3.83 -6.44
C MET A 217 2.15 3.01 -5.92
N ARG A 218 1.87 3.13 -4.63
CA ARG A 218 0.61 2.66 -4.03
C ARG A 218 -0.05 3.82 -3.28
N SER A 219 -0.73 4.68 -4.04
CA SER A 219 -1.53 5.81 -3.57
C SER A 219 -2.99 5.60 -3.99
N VAL A 220 -3.69 4.76 -3.22
CA VAL A 220 -5.08 4.37 -3.48
C VAL A 220 -6.07 5.27 -2.73
N VAL A 221 -5.83 5.48 -1.44
CA VAL A 221 -6.64 6.35 -0.58
C VAL A 221 -5.73 7.40 0.08
N PRO A 222 -6.04 8.70 -0.03
CA PRO A 222 -5.30 9.73 0.68
C PRO A 222 -5.80 9.84 2.13
N THR A 223 -4.94 10.32 3.03
CA THR A 223 -5.30 10.58 4.44
C THR A 223 -6.50 11.52 4.58
N SER A 224 -6.67 12.47 3.65
CA SER A 224 -7.80 13.39 3.62
C SER A 224 -9.16 12.70 3.43
N SER A 225 -9.22 11.51 2.84
CA SER A 225 -10.49 10.77 2.72
C SER A 225 -11.03 10.31 4.08
N CYS A 226 -10.14 10.08 5.05
CA CYS A 226 -10.52 9.69 6.40
C CYS A 226 -11.13 10.87 7.18
N ALA A 227 -10.71 12.10 6.86
CA ALA A 227 -11.14 13.33 7.54
C ALA A 227 -12.62 13.68 7.34
N ALA A 228 -13.33 12.99 6.44
CA ALA A 228 -14.77 13.14 6.27
C ALA A 228 -15.57 12.65 7.50
N CYS A 229 -14.98 11.77 8.32
CA CYS A 229 -15.62 11.23 9.52
C CYS A 229 -14.71 11.26 10.76
N HIS A 230 -13.39 11.16 10.59
CA HIS A 230 -12.43 11.23 11.67
C HIS A 230 -11.90 12.67 11.82
N ASP A 231 -12.04 13.29 12.99
CA ASP A 231 -11.47 14.62 13.26
C ASP A 231 -9.94 14.62 13.08
N LYS A 232 -9.26 13.75 13.81
CA LYS A 232 -7.88 13.34 13.56
C LYS A 232 -7.82 11.83 13.49
N LEU A 233 -7.46 11.27 12.32
CA LEU A 233 -7.13 9.85 12.23
C LEU A 233 -5.94 9.59 13.16
N GLY A 234 -6.08 8.63 14.07
CA GLY A 234 -4.99 8.30 14.98
C GLY A 234 -5.10 6.89 15.53
N ALA A 235 -4.08 6.09 15.27
CA ALA A 235 -3.93 4.73 15.77
C ALA A 235 -2.74 4.61 16.72
N HIS A 236 -2.72 3.50 17.48
CA HIS A 236 -1.64 3.15 18.42
C HIS A 236 -1.31 4.28 19.41
N GLY A 237 -2.34 4.82 20.06
CA GLY A 237 -2.22 5.95 20.99
C GLY A 237 -2.08 7.30 20.32
N GLY A 238 -2.57 7.45 19.07
CA GLY A 238 -2.68 8.72 18.35
C GLY A 238 -1.41 9.16 17.61
N THR A 239 -0.41 8.28 17.50
CA THR A 239 0.90 8.65 16.93
C THR A 239 1.07 8.26 15.46
N ARG A 240 0.12 7.52 14.88
CA ARG A 240 0.10 7.13 13.46
C ARG A 240 -1.18 7.61 12.82
N ASN A 241 -1.04 8.60 11.96
CA ASN A 241 -2.11 9.46 11.46
C ASN A 241 -2.04 9.60 9.93
N GLU A 242 -0.89 9.30 9.30
CA GLU A 242 -0.73 9.30 7.85
C GLU A 242 -0.93 7.89 7.27
N VAL A 243 -1.77 7.75 6.24
CA VAL A 243 -2.13 6.45 5.65
C VAL A 243 -0.91 5.64 5.22
N ILE A 244 0.11 6.28 4.65
CA ILE A 244 1.32 5.60 4.18
C ILE A 244 2.06 4.93 5.34
N LEU A 245 2.04 5.54 6.54
CA LEU A 245 2.68 4.94 7.72
C LEU A 245 1.95 3.67 8.17
N CYS A 246 0.62 3.63 8.03
CA CYS A 246 -0.16 2.41 8.26
C CYS A 246 0.26 1.32 7.26
N GLN A 247 0.31 1.68 5.97
CA GLN A 247 0.53 0.73 4.88
C GLN A 247 1.90 0.04 4.89
N VAL A 248 2.96 0.69 5.40
CA VAL A 248 4.29 0.06 5.50
C VAL A 248 4.39 -0.96 6.65
N CYS A 249 3.44 -0.97 7.59
CA CYS A 249 3.38 -1.95 8.68
C CYS A 249 2.25 -2.97 8.48
N HIS A 250 1.09 -2.50 8.05
CA HIS A 250 -0.09 -3.30 7.75
C HIS A 250 0.02 -3.87 6.33
N THR A 251 1.06 -4.69 6.11
CA THR A 251 1.30 -5.47 4.89
C THR A 251 0.61 -6.83 4.98
N ASP A 252 0.58 -7.59 3.88
CA ASP A 252 0.10 -8.98 3.85
C ASP A 252 0.97 -9.95 4.67
N GLN A 253 2.11 -9.49 5.18
CA GLN A 253 3.00 -10.24 6.06
C GLN A 253 2.53 -10.22 7.52
N THR A 254 1.61 -9.31 7.88
CA THR A 254 1.26 -9.01 9.28
C THR A 254 -0.03 -9.71 9.69
N ILE A 255 0.08 -10.59 10.68
CA ILE A 255 -1.02 -11.38 11.23
C ILE A 255 -1.02 -11.25 12.77
N ASP A 256 -2.21 -11.17 13.36
CA ASP A 256 -2.40 -11.30 14.81
C ASP A 256 -2.38 -12.80 15.20
N PRO A 257 -1.39 -13.28 15.99
CA PRO A 257 -1.33 -14.70 16.34
C PRO A 257 -2.45 -15.13 17.29
N GLU A 258 -2.99 -14.23 18.12
CA GLU A 258 -4.06 -14.56 19.05
C GLU A 258 -5.38 -14.90 18.34
N THR A 259 -5.72 -14.16 17.30
CA THR A 259 -6.99 -14.35 16.55
C THR A 259 -6.80 -15.05 15.21
N GLY A 260 -5.58 -15.06 14.67
CA GLY A 260 -5.27 -15.53 13.32
C GLY A 260 -5.71 -14.55 12.22
N ASN A 261 -6.24 -13.39 12.59
CA ASN A 261 -6.73 -12.40 11.63
C ASN A 261 -5.58 -11.67 10.93
N SER A 262 -5.79 -11.39 9.64
CA SER A 262 -4.90 -10.52 8.87
C SER A 262 -4.98 -9.09 9.38
N LEU A 263 -3.83 -8.45 9.48
CA LEU A 263 -3.68 -7.03 9.74
C LEU A 263 -3.30 -6.26 8.47
N GLU A 264 -3.37 -6.88 7.29
CA GLU A 264 -3.13 -6.17 6.02
C GLU A 264 -4.08 -4.96 5.88
N PHE A 265 -3.58 -3.82 5.44
CA PHE A 265 -4.30 -2.55 5.49
C PHE A 265 -5.65 -2.61 4.77
N GLU A 266 -5.72 -3.19 3.57
CA GLU A 266 -6.97 -3.31 2.82
C GLU A 266 -7.96 -4.28 3.47
N HIS A 267 -7.48 -5.33 4.15
CA HIS A 267 -8.32 -6.27 4.85
C HIS A 267 -8.86 -5.68 6.16
N MET A 268 -7.95 -5.14 6.97
CA MET A 268 -8.24 -4.57 8.29
C MET A 268 -9.20 -3.38 8.17
N VAL A 269 -8.91 -2.41 7.29
CA VAL A 269 -9.74 -1.20 7.18
C VAL A 269 -11.15 -1.55 6.76
N HIS A 270 -11.33 -2.43 5.77
CA HIS A 270 -12.67 -2.84 5.38
C HIS A 270 -13.39 -3.61 6.48
N LYS A 271 -12.75 -4.58 7.16
CA LYS A 271 -13.41 -5.31 8.27
C LYS A 271 -13.83 -4.40 9.41
N ILE A 272 -12.99 -3.44 9.82
CA ILE A 272 -13.33 -2.46 10.86
C ILE A 272 -14.58 -1.66 10.46
N HIS A 273 -14.67 -1.19 9.22
CA HIS A 273 -15.79 -0.36 8.78
C HIS A 273 -17.02 -1.16 8.39
N ALA A 274 -16.87 -2.42 7.95
CA ALA A 274 -17.99 -3.33 7.76
C ALA A 274 -18.65 -3.70 9.10
N GLY A 275 -17.82 -3.92 10.14
CA GLY A 275 -18.25 -4.06 11.53
C GLY A 275 -19.44 -5.00 11.69
N SER A 276 -20.58 -4.46 12.16
CA SER A 276 -21.81 -5.20 12.42
C SER A 276 -22.49 -5.80 11.17
N SER A 277 -22.01 -5.44 9.98
CA SER A 277 -22.47 -6.04 8.71
C SER A 277 -21.73 -7.33 8.35
N LEU A 278 -20.66 -7.68 9.08
CA LEU A 278 -19.90 -8.91 8.87
C LEU A 278 -20.66 -10.13 9.37
N THR A 279 -20.43 -11.27 8.73
CA THR A 279 -20.92 -12.57 9.21
C THR A 279 -20.03 -13.12 10.32
N ASN A 280 -18.73 -12.87 10.25
CA ASN A 280 -17.74 -13.33 11.22
C ASN A 280 -17.08 -12.15 11.94
N ASP A 281 -16.94 -12.27 13.26
CA ASP A 281 -16.33 -11.23 14.09
C ASP A 281 -14.89 -10.91 13.65
N TYR A 282 -14.56 -9.61 13.63
CA TYR A 282 -13.18 -9.16 13.47
C TYR A 282 -12.66 -8.62 14.80
N ARG A 283 -11.85 -9.44 15.46
CA ARG A 283 -11.15 -9.09 16.70
C ARG A 283 -9.66 -9.09 16.46
N ILE A 284 -8.96 -8.21 17.16
CA ILE A 284 -7.50 -8.18 17.22
C ILE A 284 -7.07 -8.10 18.69
N VAL A 285 -6.14 -8.93 19.11
CA VAL A 285 -5.51 -8.77 20.43
C VAL A 285 -4.29 -7.87 20.29
N GLY A 286 -4.38 -6.69 20.89
CA GLY A 286 -3.41 -5.62 20.76
C GLY A 286 -2.38 -5.57 21.87
N PHE A 287 -1.80 -4.39 22.04
CA PHE A 287 -0.77 -4.12 23.04
C PHE A 287 -1.25 -4.46 24.46
N GLY A 288 -0.49 -5.28 25.18
CA GLY A 288 -0.81 -5.69 26.55
C GLY A 288 -1.92 -6.73 26.66
N GLN A 289 -2.14 -7.54 25.62
CA GLN A 289 -3.23 -8.52 25.51
C GLN A 289 -4.64 -7.91 25.59
N ASN A 290 -4.78 -6.63 25.24
CA ASN A 290 -6.09 -5.98 25.20
C ASN A 290 -6.85 -6.40 23.94
N VAL A 291 -8.06 -6.89 24.09
CA VAL A 291 -8.92 -7.26 22.97
C VAL A 291 -9.55 -6.01 22.36
N HIS A 292 -9.40 -5.87 21.05
CA HIS A 292 -10.11 -4.88 20.24
C HIS A 292 -11.17 -5.61 19.41
N ASP A 293 -12.43 -5.44 19.80
CA ASP A 293 -13.58 -5.97 19.06
C ASP A 293 -14.17 -4.89 18.15
N TYR A 294 -14.23 -5.19 16.86
CA TYR A 294 -14.76 -4.28 15.85
C TYR A 294 -16.16 -4.66 15.36
N HIS A 295 -16.76 -5.75 15.88
CA HIS A 295 -18.08 -6.22 15.45
C HIS A 295 -19.20 -5.22 15.76
N GLU A 296 -19.09 -4.42 16.83
CA GLU A 296 -20.12 -3.43 17.17
C GLU A 296 -20.04 -2.13 16.35
N ILE A 297 -18.98 -1.94 15.55
CA ILE A 297 -18.85 -0.76 14.70
C ILE A 297 -19.98 -0.77 13.68
N THR A 298 -20.66 0.37 13.57
CA THR A 298 -21.72 0.58 12.58
C THR A 298 -21.30 1.68 11.62
N TRP A 299 -21.16 1.33 10.34
CA TRP A 299 -20.89 2.30 9.28
C TRP A 299 -22.04 3.29 9.17
N THR A 300 -21.72 4.57 9.03
CA THR A 300 -22.71 5.66 9.03
C THR A 300 -23.39 5.86 7.68
N GLN A 301 -22.88 5.21 6.63
CA GLN A 301 -23.42 5.23 5.28
C GLN A 301 -23.74 3.80 4.82
N ASP A 302 -24.08 3.63 3.55
CA ASP A 302 -24.09 2.30 2.95
C ASP A 302 -22.66 1.83 2.69
N VAL A 303 -22.30 0.62 3.12
CA VAL A 303 -20.94 0.06 2.99
C VAL A 303 -20.50 -0.06 1.52
N ARG A 304 -21.45 -0.08 0.60
CA ARG A 304 -21.22 -0.17 -0.84
C ARG A 304 -20.86 1.18 -1.47
N ASN A 305 -20.88 2.27 -0.68
CA ASN A 305 -20.39 3.58 -1.11
C ASN A 305 -18.84 3.67 -1.04
N CYS A 306 -18.16 2.95 -1.94
CA CYS A 306 -16.70 2.86 -2.00
C CYS A 306 -16.01 4.22 -2.14
N THR A 307 -16.65 5.16 -2.86
CA THR A 307 -16.10 6.50 -3.15
C THR A 307 -16.00 7.40 -1.93
N THR A 308 -16.53 6.99 -0.78
CA THR A 308 -16.24 7.67 0.50
C THR A 308 -14.73 7.70 0.77
N CYS A 309 -14.05 6.57 0.54
CA CYS A 309 -12.61 6.42 0.75
C CYS A 309 -11.82 6.44 -0.57
N HIS A 310 -12.34 5.74 -1.59
CA HIS A 310 -11.69 5.57 -2.89
C HIS A 310 -11.92 6.76 -3.82
N GLN A 311 -11.29 7.89 -3.47
CA GLN A 311 -11.28 9.11 -4.26
C GLN A 311 -10.05 9.96 -3.91
N GLY A 312 -9.72 10.93 -4.77
CA GLY A 312 -8.72 11.97 -4.46
C GLY A 312 -7.26 11.58 -4.61
N SER A 313 -6.95 10.33 -5.00
CA SER A 313 -5.60 9.87 -5.30
C SER A 313 -5.46 9.36 -6.75
N PRO A 314 -4.23 9.36 -7.32
CA PRO A 314 -3.99 8.89 -8.68
C PRO A 314 -4.42 7.44 -8.95
N GLN A 315 -4.41 6.57 -7.94
CA GLN A 315 -4.81 5.17 -8.06
C GLN A 315 -6.11 4.87 -7.29
N SER A 316 -6.99 5.86 -7.09
CA SER A 316 -8.24 5.62 -6.38
C SER A 316 -9.11 4.55 -7.02
N ASP A 317 -9.02 4.35 -8.34
CA ASP A 317 -9.75 3.30 -9.06
C ASP A 317 -9.24 1.86 -8.81
N ASN A 318 -8.17 1.69 -8.03
CA ASN A 318 -7.60 0.35 -7.75
C ASN A 318 -8.63 -0.62 -7.14
N TYR A 319 -9.60 -0.13 -6.36
CA TYR A 319 -10.67 -0.96 -5.78
C TYR A 319 -11.54 -1.68 -6.82
N LYS A 320 -11.63 -1.13 -8.03
CA LYS A 320 -12.43 -1.70 -9.12
C LYS A 320 -11.58 -2.28 -10.25
N THR A 321 -10.31 -1.88 -10.39
CA THR A 321 -9.42 -2.41 -11.45
C THR A 321 -8.53 -3.55 -10.98
N ALA A 322 -8.33 -3.74 -9.67
CA ALA A 322 -7.49 -4.80 -9.11
C ALA A 322 -8.20 -5.59 -8.00
N PRO A 323 -9.37 -6.20 -8.25
CA PRO A 323 -10.07 -7.02 -7.25
C PRO A 323 -9.22 -8.20 -6.81
N GLY A 324 -9.18 -8.49 -5.50
CA GLY A 324 -8.42 -9.59 -4.94
C GLY A 324 -9.06 -10.14 -3.68
N ARG A 325 -8.70 -11.37 -3.30
CA ARG A 325 -9.36 -12.07 -2.19
C ARG A 325 -9.23 -11.35 -0.85
N ALA A 326 -8.08 -10.72 -0.58
CA ALA A 326 -7.84 -10.02 0.68
C ALA A 326 -8.82 -8.85 0.90
N ALA A 327 -8.98 -8.01 -0.13
CA ALA A 327 -9.95 -6.92 -0.12
C ALA A 327 -11.41 -7.40 -0.20
N CYS A 328 -11.77 -8.30 -1.12
CA CYS A 328 -13.17 -8.72 -1.28
C CYS A 328 -13.67 -9.52 -0.07
N GLY A 329 -12.86 -10.47 0.42
CA GLY A 329 -13.17 -11.33 1.57
C GLY A 329 -13.13 -10.62 2.92
N SER A 330 -12.76 -9.33 2.94
CA SER A 330 -12.86 -8.53 4.16
C SER A 330 -14.31 -8.16 4.49
N CYS A 331 -15.14 -7.88 3.47
CA CYS A 331 -16.58 -7.64 3.63
C CYS A 331 -17.42 -8.88 3.29
N HIS A 332 -17.05 -9.64 2.26
CA HIS A 332 -17.68 -10.92 1.90
C HIS A 332 -17.02 -12.05 2.69
N ASP A 333 -17.16 -12.00 4.00
CA ASP A 333 -16.33 -12.78 4.93
C ASP A 333 -16.86 -14.18 5.26
N ASP A 334 -17.98 -14.55 4.67
CA ASP A 334 -18.52 -15.91 4.61
C ASP A 334 -18.06 -16.68 3.36
N VAL A 335 -17.47 -15.98 2.38
CA VAL A 335 -16.93 -16.59 1.16
C VAL A 335 -15.62 -17.31 1.46
N ASN A 336 -15.57 -18.61 1.15
CA ASN A 336 -14.32 -19.36 1.17
C ASN A 336 -13.83 -19.58 -0.27
N PHE A 337 -12.93 -18.72 -0.71
CA PHE A 337 -12.35 -18.81 -2.05
C PHE A 337 -11.56 -20.10 -2.28
N GLN A 338 -10.98 -20.73 -1.26
CA GLN A 338 -10.20 -21.96 -1.43
C GLN A 338 -11.10 -23.17 -1.74
N THR A 339 -12.30 -23.22 -1.17
CA THR A 339 -13.26 -24.32 -1.39
C THR A 339 -14.32 -23.96 -2.43
N GLY A 340 -14.50 -22.68 -2.74
CA GLY A 340 -15.58 -22.15 -3.57
C GLY A 340 -16.92 -22.02 -2.83
N PHE A 341 -16.94 -22.18 -1.50
CA PHE A 341 -18.15 -21.96 -0.72
C PHE A 341 -18.59 -20.50 -0.80
N GLU A 342 -19.89 -20.28 -1.01
CA GLU A 342 -20.52 -18.98 -1.30
C GLU A 342 -19.89 -18.21 -2.50
N HIS A 343 -19.18 -18.91 -3.37
CA HIS A 343 -18.62 -18.34 -4.59
C HIS A 343 -19.07 -19.14 -5.82
N ASN A 344 -20.01 -18.57 -6.59
CA ASN A 344 -20.65 -19.26 -7.72
C ASN A 344 -19.69 -19.74 -8.82
N ALA A 345 -18.53 -19.10 -8.96
CA ALA A 345 -17.50 -19.50 -9.92
C ALA A 345 -16.58 -20.63 -9.41
N GLY A 346 -16.79 -21.11 -8.18
CA GLY A 346 -15.99 -22.16 -7.56
C GLY A 346 -14.74 -21.61 -6.86
N ALA A 347 -13.76 -22.51 -6.65
CA ALA A 347 -12.55 -22.22 -5.91
C ALA A 347 -11.49 -21.46 -6.72
N PHE A 348 -10.81 -20.53 -6.07
CA PHE A 348 -9.69 -19.73 -6.58
C PHE A 348 -8.56 -19.67 -5.55
N ASN A 349 -7.33 -20.01 -5.97
CA ASN A 349 -6.14 -19.98 -5.11
C ASN A 349 -5.25 -18.74 -5.37
N ASP A 350 -5.56 -17.97 -6.41
CA ASP A 350 -4.87 -16.75 -6.84
C ASP A 350 -5.89 -15.67 -7.27
N ASP A 351 -5.41 -14.44 -7.37
CA ASP A 351 -6.24 -13.26 -7.67
C ASP A 351 -6.30 -12.96 -9.19
N ASP A 352 -5.67 -13.82 -10.00
CA ASP A 352 -5.38 -13.56 -11.42
C ASP A 352 -6.65 -13.47 -12.27
N ALA A 353 -7.70 -14.19 -11.88
CA ALA A 353 -8.94 -14.31 -12.63
C ALA A 353 -10.07 -13.41 -12.11
N CYS A 354 -9.87 -12.68 -11.00
CA CYS A 354 -10.93 -11.89 -10.38
C CYS A 354 -11.49 -10.83 -11.35
N ALA A 355 -10.60 -10.07 -12.00
CA ALA A 355 -10.96 -8.98 -12.90
C ALA A 355 -11.69 -9.46 -14.18
N ALA A 356 -11.53 -10.73 -14.57
CA ALA A 356 -12.18 -11.28 -15.77
C ALA A 356 -13.71 -11.44 -15.63
N CYS A 357 -14.22 -11.42 -14.38
CA CYS A 357 -15.65 -11.46 -14.08
C CYS A 357 -16.10 -10.20 -13.34
N HIS A 358 -15.27 -9.73 -12.40
CA HIS A 358 -15.51 -8.54 -11.58
C HIS A 358 -14.88 -7.31 -12.22
N GLU A 359 -15.47 -6.91 -13.35
CA GLU A 359 -14.96 -5.85 -14.21
C GLU A 359 -15.06 -4.45 -13.55
N PRO A 360 -14.21 -3.48 -13.95
CA PRO A 360 -14.23 -2.11 -13.41
C PRO A 360 -15.35 -1.24 -13.97
N VAL A 361 -16.07 -1.71 -15.00
CA VAL A 361 -17.08 -0.92 -15.72
C VAL A 361 -18.46 -1.55 -15.53
N GLN A 362 -19.37 -0.74 -15.00
CA GLN A 362 -20.77 -1.09 -14.88
C GLN A 362 -21.45 -1.12 -16.26
N LEU A 363 -22.05 -2.25 -16.63
CA LEU A 363 -22.88 -2.38 -17.83
C LEU A 363 -24.37 -2.19 -17.50
N SER A 364 -24.79 -2.59 -16.30
CA SER A 364 -26.15 -2.40 -15.78
C SER A 364 -26.17 -2.43 -14.25
N GLU A 365 -27.24 -1.90 -13.64
CA GLU A 365 -27.43 -2.02 -12.18
C GLU A 365 -27.58 -3.48 -11.75
N PHE A 366 -26.78 -3.86 -10.74
CA PHE A 366 -26.71 -5.21 -10.16
C PHE A 366 -26.16 -6.29 -11.10
N ASP A 367 -25.23 -5.91 -12.00
CA ASP A 367 -24.42 -6.88 -12.73
C ASP A 367 -23.21 -7.39 -11.91
N LEU A 368 -22.36 -8.22 -12.51
CA LEU A 368 -21.18 -8.80 -11.86
C LEU A 368 -19.98 -7.85 -11.73
N SER A 369 -20.00 -6.70 -12.42
CA SER A 369 -18.95 -5.69 -12.29
C SER A 369 -18.92 -5.17 -10.85
N ILE A 370 -17.76 -4.71 -10.39
CA ILE A 370 -17.63 -4.17 -9.04
C ILE A 370 -18.57 -2.97 -8.83
N PRO A 371 -18.55 -1.92 -9.67
CA PRO A 371 -19.50 -0.82 -9.49
C PRO A 371 -20.97 -1.25 -9.65
N GLY A 372 -21.28 -2.20 -10.54
CA GLY A 372 -22.65 -2.67 -10.75
C GLY A 372 -23.22 -3.49 -9.59
N ALA A 373 -22.43 -4.41 -9.02
CA ALA A 373 -22.82 -5.20 -7.85
C ALA A 373 -22.98 -4.33 -6.59
N HIS A 374 -22.25 -3.21 -6.52
CA HIS A 374 -22.24 -2.30 -5.38
C HIS A 374 -23.15 -1.08 -5.55
N VAL A 375 -24.07 -1.08 -6.53
CA VAL A 375 -25.08 -0.01 -6.68
C VAL A 375 -25.94 0.10 -5.44
N VAL A 376 -25.89 1.24 -4.75
CA VAL A 376 -26.75 1.52 -3.58
C VAL A 376 -28.23 1.54 -4.02
N PRO A 377 -29.14 0.65 -3.52
CA PRO A 377 -30.53 0.58 -3.97
C PRO A 377 -31.28 1.89 -3.80
N TYR A 378 -30.92 2.70 -2.81
CA TYR A 378 -31.52 4.03 -2.64
C TYR A 378 -31.22 4.98 -3.82
N PHE A 379 -30.12 4.77 -4.54
CA PHE A 379 -29.75 5.51 -5.74
C PHE A 379 -30.05 4.76 -7.04
N SER A 380 -30.65 3.57 -6.96
CA SER A 380 -31.03 2.74 -8.11
C SER A 380 -32.10 3.42 -8.96
N SER A 381 -31.98 3.28 -10.27
CA SER A 381 -33.02 3.65 -11.24
C SER A 381 -34.09 2.56 -11.42
N LYS A 382 -33.81 1.34 -10.95
CA LYS A 382 -34.72 0.19 -10.91
C LYS A 382 -35.53 0.11 -9.63
#